data_AF-A0A0B1T1T9-F1
#
_entry.id   AF-A0A0B1T1T9-F1
#
_cell.length_a   1.000
_cell.length_b   1.000
_cell.length_c   1.000
_cell.angle_alpha   90.00
_cell.angle_beta   90.00
_cell.angle_gamma   90.00
#
_symmetry.space_group_name_H-M   'P 1'
#
loop_
_entity.id
_entity.type
_entity.pdbx_description
1 polymer ?
#
loop_
_entity_poly.entity_id
_entity_poly.type
_entity_poly.pdbx_seq_one_letter_code
_entity_poly.pdbx_strand_id
1 'polypeptide(L)'
;MLLSSEAKENVKPLPSEDILTKRKSGRKDNDVTLTLVDFEFSSYNYRGFDLANYFCAAAIEHNIREFPHYKIDLIKMQNRSVKLEFCKEYVKEARKLNIHIKSEHSLLREINQFAPIVHLFWAIFNLYCGKGF
;
A
#
# COMPACT_ATOMS: atom_id res chain seq x y z
N MET A 1 7.23 1.49 -0.78
CA MET A 1 7.10 0.18 -0.12
C MET A 1 6.72 -0.82 -1.19
N LEU A 2 7.70 -1.44 -1.82
CA LEU A 2 7.50 -2.56 -2.72
C LEU A 2 7.60 -3.83 -1.89
N LEU A 3 6.65 -4.74 -2.07
CA LEU A 3 6.62 -6.04 -1.40
C LEU A 3 7.07 -7.06 -2.44
N SER A 4 8.17 -7.76 -2.18
CA SER A 4 8.71 -8.79 -3.09
C SER A 4 8.20 -10.18 -2.71
N SER A 5 7.80 -10.97 -3.70
CA SER A 5 7.82 -12.43 -3.64
C SER A 5 8.34 -12.98 -4.98
N GLU A 6 9.25 -13.95 -4.91
CA GLU A 6 9.96 -14.49 -6.07
C GLU A 6 9.01 -15.10 -7.13
N ALA A 7 9.34 -14.85 -8.40
CA ALA A 7 8.52 -15.14 -9.56
C ALA A 7 8.54 -16.62 -9.99
N LYS A 8 7.37 -17.12 -10.41
CA LYS A 8 7.22 -18.15 -11.46
C LYS A 8 5.93 -17.92 -12.24
N GLU A 9 6.02 -18.02 -13.56
CA GLU A 9 4.95 -17.89 -14.55
C GLU A 9 3.70 -18.71 -14.22
N ASN A 10 2.64 -17.97 -13.94
CA ASN A 10 1.23 -18.18 -14.31
C ASN A 10 0.49 -17.10 -13.53
N VAL A 11 -0.32 -16.28 -14.20
CA VAL A 11 -0.97 -15.08 -13.63
C VAL A 11 -1.58 -15.42 -12.27
N LYS A 12 -0.86 -15.07 -11.20
CA LYS A 12 -1.31 -15.24 -9.83
C LYS A 12 -1.93 -13.94 -9.37
N PRO A 13 -3.05 -14.01 -8.63
CA PRO A 13 -3.62 -12.85 -7.94
C PRO A 13 -2.53 -12.09 -7.18
N LEU A 14 -2.70 -10.78 -7.00
CA LEU A 14 -1.81 -10.00 -6.12
C LEU A 14 -1.62 -10.75 -4.79
N PRO A 15 -0.45 -10.68 -4.13
CA PRO A 15 -0.21 -11.38 -2.87
C PRO A 15 -1.33 -11.16 -1.83
N SER A 16 -1.92 -9.96 -1.80
CA SER A 16 -3.08 -9.63 -0.99
C SER A 16 -4.37 -10.36 -1.40
N GLU A 17 -4.64 -10.52 -2.69
CA GLU A 17 -5.73 -11.33 -3.23
C GLU A 17 -5.50 -12.84 -2.99
N ASP A 18 -4.24 -13.30 -3.10
CA ASP A 18 -3.80 -14.67 -2.82
C ASP A 18 -3.91 -15.02 -1.31
N ILE A 19 -3.64 -14.06 -0.43
CA ILE A 19 -3.85 -14.20 1.02
C ILE A 19 -5.35 -14.26 1.34
N LEU A 20 -6.19 -13.43 0.70
CA LEU A 20 -7.64 -13.48 0.89
C LEU A 20 -8.28 -14.77 0.35
N THR A 21 -7.81 -15.28 -0.79
CA THR A 21 -8.28 -16.57 -1.35
C THR A 21 -7.78 -17.75 -0.53
N LYS A 22 -6.55 -17.74 -0.01
CA LYS A 22 -6.07 -18.76 0.95
C LYS A 22 -6.88 -18.79 2.24
N ARG A 23 -7.28 -17.62 2.78
CA ARG A 23 -8.18 -17.53 3.96
C ARG A 23 -9.52 -18.22 3.75
N LYS A 24 -10.09 -18.17 2.53
CA LYS A 24 -11.36 -18.85 2.20
C LYS A 24 -11.23 -20.37 2.08
N SER A 25 -10.01 -20.90 1.87
CA SER A 25 -9.77 -22.32 1.60
C SER A 25 -9.52 -23.19 2.86
N GLY A 26 -9.62 -22.64 4.07
CA GLY A 26 -9.58 -23.43 5.31
C GLY A 26 -8.23 -24.14 5.60
N ARG A 27 -7.14 -23.74 4.94
CA ARG A 27 -5.80 -24.29 5.20
C ARG A 27 -5.22 -23.60 6.44
N LYS A 28 -4.99 -24.38 7.52
CA LYS A 28 -4.38 -23.94 8.78
C LYS A 28 -3.23 -22.96 8.55
N ASP A 29 -3.22 -21.92 9.38
CA ASP A 29 -2.27 -20.81 9.42
C ASP A 29 -0.81 -21.31 9.36
N ASN A 30 -0.26 -21.38 8.16
CA ASN A 30 1.18 -21.23 8.00
C ASN A 30 1.45 -19.74 8.21
N ASP A 31 2.30 -19.41 9.18
CA ASP A 31 2.69 -18.05 9.53
C ASP A 31 3.16 -17.30 8.27
N VAL A 32 2.30 -16.48 7.67
CA VAL A 32 2.63 -15.72 6.46
C VAL A 32 3.43 -14.50 6.92
N THR A 33 4.75 -14.60 6.81
CA THR A 33 5.65 -13.47 7.10
C THR A 33 5.71 -12.54 5.89
N LEU A 34 5.57 -11.24 6.14
CA LEU A 34 5.77 -10.18 5.17
C LEU A 34 7.04 -9.42 5.49
N THR A 35 7.93 -9.26 4.52
CA THR A 35 9.18 -8.49 4.65
C THR A 35 9.14 -7.28 3.72
N LEU A 36 9.50 -6.11 4.25
CA LEU A 36 9.64 -4.89 3.46
C LEU A 36 11.02 -4.86 2.81
N VAL A 37 11.09 -4.43 1.55
CA VAL A 37 12.33 -4.30 0.79
C VAL A 37 12.42 -2.91 0.14
N ASP A 38 13.56 -2.61 -0.48
CA ASP A 38 13.84 -1.40 -1.25
C ASP A 38 13.61 -0.09 -0.47
N PHE A 39 14.56 0.23 0.42
CA PHE A 39 14.53 1.40 1.33
C PHE A 39 15.19 2.66 0.74
N GLU A 40 15.33 2.76 -0.58
CA GLU A 40 16.04 3.87 -1.24
C GLU A 40 15.38 5.25 -1.00
N PHE A 41 14.05 5.27 -0.82
CA PHE A 41 13.27 6.48 -0.49
C PHE A 41 12.97 6.60 1.02
N SER A 42 13.56 5.76 1.86
CA SER A 42 13.28 5.76 3.29
C SER A 42 13.93 6.95 4.00
N SER A 43 13.15 7.62 4.82
CA SER A 43 13.59 8.76 5.63
C SER A 43 12.68 8.92 6.85
N TYR A 44 13.08 9.74 7.81
CA TYR A 44 12.16 10.19 8.85
C TYR A 44 11.05 11.04 8.21
N ASN A 45 9.79 10.60 8.36
CA ASN A 45 8.65 11.25 7.74
C ASN A 45 7.38 11.09 8.60
N TYR A 46 6.34 11.84 8.25
CA TYR A 46 5.01 11.66 8.83
C TYR A 46 4.46 10.29 8.43
N ARG A 47 4.05 9.47 9.42
CA ARG A 47 3.42 8.17 9.16
C ARG A 47 2.24 8.23 8.18
N GLY A 48 1.49 9.34 8.20
CA GLY A 48 0.38 9.57 7.30
C GLY A 48 0.80 9.56 5.82
N PHE A 49 2.02 10.01 5.51
CA PHE A 49 2.59 9.95 4.17
C PHE A 49 2.83 8.50 3.73
N ASP A 50 3.49 7.67 4.54
CA ASP A 50 3.75 6.26 4.19
C ASP A 50 2.45 5.47 4.00
N LEU A 51 1.48 5.68 4.89
CA LEU A 51 0.19 5.02 4.81
C LEU A 51 -0.62 5.50 3.60
N ALA A 52 -0.61 6.80 3.30
CA ALA A 52 -1.23 7.32 2.08
C ALA A 52 -0.55 6.76 0.83
N ASN A 53 0.78 6.71 0.82
CA ASN A 53 1.58 6.17 -0.27
C ASN A 53 1.23 4.70 -0.54
N TYR A 54 1.10 3.90 0.51
CA TYR A 54 0.63 2.52 0.40
C TYR A 54 -0.75 2.42 -0.27
N PHE A 55 -1.74 3.20 0.16
CA PHE A 55 -3.08 3.13 -0.44
C PHE A 55 -3.14 3.66 -1.87
N CYS A 56 -2.34 4.67 -2.21
CA CYS A 56 -2.21 5.14 -3.59
C CYS A 56 -1.57 4.06 -4.47
N ALA A 57 -0.46 3.45 -4.02
CA ALA A 57 0.23 2.39 -4.77
C ALA A 57 -0.62 1.12 -4.90
N ALA A 58 -1.35 0.71 -3.86
CA ALA A 58 -2.22 -0.47 -3.89
C ALA A 58 -3.37 -0.37 -4.93
N ALA A 59 -3.68 0.84 -5.38
CA ALA A 59 -4.65 1.12 -6.43
C ALA A 59 -4.07 1.11 -7.84
N ILE A 60 -2.75 0.97 -8.01
CA ILE A 60 -2.08 0.95 -9.31
C ILE A 60 -1.73 -0.48 -9.69
N GLU A 61 -2.18 -0.91 -10.86
CA GLU A 61 -1.79 -2.15 -11.49
C GLU A 61 -0.68 -1.89 -12.50
N HIS A 62 0.48 -2.55 -12.33
CA HIS A 62 1.68 -2.34 -13.16
C HIS A 62 1.94 -3.48 -14.16
N ASN A 63 1.23 -4.59 -14.07
CA ASN A 63 1.46 -5.77 -14.92
C ASN A 63 0.57 -5.75 -16.18
N ILE A 64 0.52 -4.60 -16.87
CA ILE A 64 -0.32 -4.38 -18.05
C ILE A 64 0.58 -4.24 -19.27
N ARG A 65 0.31 -5.03 -20.31
CA ARG A 65 1.12 -5.04 -21.54
C ARG A 65 0.80 -3.88 -22.44
N GLU A 66 -0.47 -3.48 -22.49
CA GLU A 66 -0.93 -2.38 -23.32
C GLU A 66 -0.50 -1.03 -22.74
N PHE A 67 -0.14 -0.09 -23.62
CA PHE A 67 0.09 1.30 -23.23
C PHE A 67 -1.13 1.86 -22.46
N PRO A 68 -0.95 2.60 -21.34
CA PRO A 68 0.30 3.16 -20.80
C PRO A 68 1.06 2.24 -19.82
N HIS A 69 0.82 0.94 -19.86
CA HIS A 69 1.43 -0.11 -19.02
C HIS A 69 1.02 -0.07 -17.54
N TYR A 70 0.00 0.73 -17.21
CA TYR A 70 -0.61 0.72 -15.88
C TYR A 70 -2.08 1.10 -15.93
N LYS A 71 -2.81 0.74 -14.86
CA LYS A 71 -4.20 1.14 -14.64
C LYS A 71 -4.38 1.55 -13.18
N ILE A 72 -5.23 2.54 -12.95
CA ILE A 72 -5.55 3.04 -11.62
C ILE A 72 -7.00 2.68 -11.29
N ASP A 73 -7.21 1.96 -10.20
CA ASP A 73 -8.54 1.70 -9.64
C ASP A 73 -8.88 2.74 -8.57
N LEU A 74 -9.63 3.76 -8.98
CA LEU A 74 -10.07 4.83 -8.08
C LEU A 74 -11.06 4.34 -7.02
N ILE A 75 -11.84 3.29 -7.29
CA ILE A 75 -12.78 2.72 -6.32
C ILE A 75 -11.98 2.09 -5.17
N LYS A 76 -10.96 1.31 -5.51
CA LYS A 76 -10.03 0.73 -4.53
C LYS A 76 -9.29 1.81 -3.74
N MET A 77 -8.80 2.84 -4.42
CA MET A 77 -8.09 3.97 -3.79
C MET A 77 -8.98 4.74 -2.80
N GLN A 78 -10.26 4.92 -3.11
CA GLN A 78 -11.20 5.68 -2.29
C GLN A 78 -11.99 4.82 -1.30
N ASN A 79 -11.76 3.51 -1.26
CA ASN A 79 -12.51 2.59 -0.40
C ASN A 79 -12.25 2.87 1.09
N ARG A 80 -13.17 3.63 1.69
CA ARG A 80 -13.08 4.05 3.09
C ARG A 80 -13.15 2.88 4.06
N SER A 81 -13.97 1.86 3.78
CA SER A 81 -14.16 0.72 4.67
C SER A 81 -12.88 -0.11 4.80
N VAL A 82 -12.20 -0.37 3.68
CA VAL A 82 -10.91 -1.07 3.65
C VAL A 82 -9.84 -0.28 4.38
N LYS A 83 -9.74 1.04 4.15
CA LYS A 83 -8.79 1.90 4.86
C LYS A 83 -9.03 1.90 6.37
N LEU A 84 -10.30 1.98 6.78
CA LEU A 84 -10.66 2.00 8.20
C LEU A 84 -10.31 0.67 8.87
N GLU A 85 -10.54 -0.46 8.20
CA GLU A 85 -10.18 -1.77 8.73
C GLU A 85 -8.66 -1.91 8.92
N PHE A 86 -7.88 -1.46 7.94
CA PHE A 86 -6.43 -1.36 8.09
C PHE A 86 -6.04 -0.46 9.26
N CYS A 87 -6.69 0.70 9.44
CA CYS A 87 -6.40 1.63 10.53
C CYS A 87 -6.65 0.98 11.90
N LYS A 88 -7.68 0.13 12.05
CA LYS A 88 -7.95 -0.58 13.31
C LYS A 88 -6.80 -1.51 13.67
N GLU A 89 -6.35 -2.35 12.74
CA GLU A 89 -5.24 -3.27 12.99
C GLU A 89 -3.92 -2.51 13.19
N TYR A 90 -3.67 -1.45 12.43
CA TYR A 90 -2.48 -0.60 12.62
C TYR A 90 -2.45 0.02 14.03
N VAL A 91 -3.56 0.60 14.50
CA VAL A 91 -3.65 1.19 15.84
C VAL A 91 -3.48 0.13 16.92
N LYS A 92 -4.02 -1.07 16.72
CA LYS A 92 -3.86 -2.21 17.63
C LYS A 92 -2.39 -2.63 17.76
N GLU A 93 -1.66 -2.76 16.65
CA GLU A 93 -0.23 -3.09 16.69
C GLU A 93 0.61 -1.95 17.26
N ALA A 94 0.30 -0.69 16.90
CA ALA A 94 0.97 0.49 17.43
C ALA A 94 0.87 0.58 18.97
N ARG A 95 -0.28 0.22 19.55
CA ARG A 95 -0.47 0.17 21.01
C ARG A 95 0.45 -0.85 21.69
N LYS A 96 0.72 -2.00 21.07
CA LYS A 96 1.67 -3.00 21.62
C LYS A 96 3.09 -2.45 21.70
N LEU A 97 3.43 -1.50 20.82
CA LEU A 97 4.71 -0.81 20.78
C LEU A 97 4.73 0.50 21.59
N ASN A 98 3.69 0.77 22.39
CA ASN A 98 3.52 2.01 23.15
C ASN A 98 3.46 3.29 22.28
N ILE A 99 3.09 3.17 21.00
CA ILE A 99 2.90 4.31 20.11
C ILE A 99 1.47 4.83 20.26
N HIS A 100 1.33 6.08 20.71
CA HIS A 100 0.02 6.69 20.88
C HIS A 100 -0.60 7.14 19.54
N ILE A 101 -1.82 6.67 19.27
CA ILE A 101 -2.67 7.10 18.17
C ILE A 101 -4.05 7.37 18.74
N LYS A 102 -4.59 8.57 18.52
CA LYS A 102 -5.84 9.01 19.13
C LYS A 102 -7.01 8.07 18.82
N SER A 103 -7.16 7.68 17.56
CA SER A 103 -8.11 6.66 17.09
C SER A 103 -7.81 6.24 15.65
N GLU A 104 -8.39 5.12 15.21
CA GLU A 104 -8.42 4.68 13.82
C GLU A 104 -9.00 5.76 12.88
N HIS A 105 -9.97 6.55 13.36
CA HIS A 105 -10.52 7.68 12.62
C HIS A 105 -9.55 8.87 12.49
N SER A 106 -8.71 9.10 13.51
CA SER A 106 -7.64 10.10 13.42
C SER A 106 -6.59 9.68 12.39
N LEU A 107 -6.22 8.41 12.36
CA LEU A 107 -5.27 7.87 11.40
C LEU A 107 -5.81 7.90 9.96
N LEU A 108 -7.09 7.55 9.78
CA LEU A 108 -7.76 7.66 8.48
C LEU A 108 -7.75 9.11 7.97
N ARG A 109 -7.89 10.10 8.86
CA ARG A 109 -7.80 11.52 8.50
C ARG A 109 -6.39 11.90 8.06
N GLU A 110 -5.36 11.46 8.77
CA GLU A 110 -3.95 11.65 8.38
C GLU A 110 -3.71 11.09 6.97
N ILE A 111 -4.12 9.84 6.71
CA ILE A 111 -4.00 9.19 5.40
C ILE A 111 -4.64 10.05 4.29
N ASN A 112 -5.88 10.50 4.50
CA ASN A 112 -6.58 11.28 3.49
C ASN A 112 -5.96 12.68 3.28
N GLN A 113 -5.37 13.27 4.33
CA GLN A 113 -4.68 14.56 4.24
C GLN A 113 -3.37 14.47 3.45
N PHE A 114 -2.65 13.35 3.58
CA PHE A 114 -1.39 13.15 2.86
C PHE A 114 -1.55 12.60 1.43
N ALA A 115 -2.69 12.02 1.08
CA ALA A 115 -2.97 11.52 -0.28
C ALA A 115 -2.65 12.53 -1.41
N PRO A 116 -3.10 13.81 -1.39
CA PRO A 116 -2.73 14.77 -2.42
C PRO A 116 -1.22 15.08 -2.44
N ILE A 117 -0.55 15.04 -1.30
CA ILE A 117 0.90 15.26 -1.20
C ILE A 117 1.66 14.12 -1.87
N VAL A 118 1.22 12.88 -1.66
CA VAL A 118 1.77 11.69 -2.33
C VAL A 118 1.58 11.79 -3.85
N HIS A 119 0.39 12.18 -4.31
CA HIS A 119 0.14 12.36 -5.75
C HIS A 119 1.07 13.42 -6.35
N LEU A 120 1.23 14.56 -5.67
CA LEU A 120 2.12 15.63 -6.12
C LEU A 120 3.59 15.17 -6.16
N PHE A 121 4.06 14.49 -5.11
CA PHE A 121 5.42 13.96 -5.04
C PHE A 121 5.75 13.06 -6.24
N TRP A 122 4.90 12.07 -6.51
CA TRP A 122 5.11 11.15 -7.63
C TRP A 122 4.88 11.79 -8.99
N ALA A 123 3.97 12.76 -9.10
CA ALA A 123 3.80 13.51 -10.35
C ALA A 123 5.07 14.29 -10.72
N ILE A 124 5.69 14.98 -9.75
CA ILE A 124 6.94 15.71 -9.94
C ILE A 124 8.07 14.73 -10.29
N PHE A 125 8.19 13.64 -9.55
CA PHE A 125 9.21 12.62 -9.80
C PHE A 125 9.09 12.03 -11.21
N ASN A 126 7.88 11.66 -11.64
CA ASN A 126 7.65 11.12 -12.97
C ASN A 126 7.92 12.15 -14.08
N LEU A 127 7.59 13.42 -13.87
CA LEU A 127 7.95 14.50 -14.80
C LEU A 127 9.46 14.72 -14.90
N TYR A 128 10.18 14.55 -13.79
CA TYR A 128 11.63 14.61 -13.76
C TYR A 128 12.25 13.42 -14.51
N CYS A 129 11.82 12.18 -14.23
CA CYS A 129 12.31 10.98 -14.90
C CYS A 129 11.93 10.91 -16.39
N GLY A 130 10.78 11.47 -16.77
CA GLY A 130 10.33 11.51 -18.17
C GLY A 130 11.13 12.49 -19.05
N LYS A 131 11.86 13.43 -18.45
CA LYS A 131 12.84 14.27 -19.14
C LYS A 131 14.18 13.53 -19.12
N GLY A 132 14.34 12.57 -20.03
CA GLY A 132 15.62 11.88 -20.20
C GLY A 132 16.76 12.88 -20.43
N PHE A 133 17.88 12.65 -19.74
CA PHE A 133 19.21 12.96 -20.27
C PHE A 133 19.61 11.87 -21.27
#